data_AF-A0A927D1A2-F1
#
_entry.id   AF-A0A927D1A2-F1
#
_cell.length_a   1.000
_cell.length_b   1.000
_cell.length_c   1.000
_cell.angle_alpha   90.00
_cell.angle_beta   90.00
_cell.angle_gamma   90.00
#
_symmetry.space_group_name_H-M   'P 1'
#
loop_
_entity.id
_entity.type
_entity.pdbx_description
1 polymer ?
#
loop_
_entity_poly.entity_id
_entity_poly.type
_entity_poly.pdbx_seq_one_letter_code
_entity_poly.pdbx_strand_id
1 'polypeptide(L)'
;MMKLVKYFLSLLNALFKSEIHIFLDKIEETSKLLEKSISESERTIDNMKASLAKQIALGKFFKEKESTFSHRIDSLSKLAEQLLVINDEAAARECIRERIKEQNKLQELHATMALHSANTHKYQQKLKRAIYELDDMIVKKEALLIKHNIVRNEIEMNKNFGGINTKLLLEKIQNEILATEVLNTESDSSNNDHYEMIEEVDHELALLKHQLLNVAEK
;
A
#
# COMPACT_ATOMS: atom_id res chain seq x y z
N MET A 1 4.90 3.63 -13.79
CA MET A 1 4.46 4.84 -13.08
C MET A 1 5.54 5.91 -12.98
N MET A 2 6.77 5.61 -12.53
CA MET A 2 7.86 6.61 -12.36
C MET A 2 8.29 7.38 -13.64
N LYS A 3 8.14 6.79 -14.84
CA LYS A 3 8.39 7.49 -16.12
C LYS A 3 7.33 8.54 -16.46
N LEU A 4 6.08 8.35 -16.00
CA LEU A 4 5.01 9.31 -16.23
C LEU A 4 5.19 10.57 -15.38
N VAL A 5 5.62 10.42 -14.13
CA VAL A 5 5.90 11.55 -13.22
C VAL A 5 7.08 12.40 -13.70
N LYS A 6 8.16 11.77 -14.20
CA LYS A 6 9.28 12.52 -14.82
C LYS A 6 8.88 13.20 -16.13
N TYR A 7 8.02 12.57 -16.93
CA TYR A 7 7.45 13.18 -18.12
C TYR A 7 6.52 14.35 -17.76
N PHE A 8 5.81 14.25 -16.63
CA PHE A 8 4.93 15.28 -16.06
C PHE A 8 5.68 16.54 -15.62
N LEU A 9 6.80 16.37 -14.90
CA LEU A 9 7.69 17.48 -14.48
C LEU A 9 8.38 18.16 -15.69
N SER A 10 8.83 17.37 -16.66
CA SER A 10 9.43 17.87 -17.90
C SER A 10 8.42 18.65 -18.75
N LEU A 11 7.18 18.15 -18.81
CA LEU A 11 6.09 18.82 -19.52
C LEU A 11 5.69 20.12 -18.80
N LEU A 12 5.57 20.13 -17.46
CA LEU A 12 5.32 21.34 -16.67
C LEU A 12 6.35 22.44 -17.00
N ASN A 13 7.65 22.12 -16.94
CA ASN A 13 8.73 23.07 -17.24
C ASN A 13 8.68 23.62 -18.67
N ALA A 14 8.22 22.82 -19.64
CA ALA A 14 8.03 23.27 -21.01
C ALA A 14 6.77 24.16 -21.20
N LEU A 15 5.76 24.02 -20.33
CA LEU A 15 4.44 24.66 -20.45
C LEU A 15 4.40 26.10 -19.95
N PHE A 16 5.24 26.47 -18.98
CA PHE A 16 5.30 27.82 -18.40
C PHE A 16 5.93 28.89 -19.31
N LYS A 17 6.47 28.50 -20.48
CA LYS A 17 6.98 29.44 -21.50
C LYS A 17 5.90 29.94 -22.47
N SER A 18 4.67 29.40 -22.41
CA SER A 18 3.56 29.74 -23.30
C SER A 18 2.49 30.58 -22.62
N GLU A 19 1.70 31.31 -23.41
CA GLU A 19 0.69 32.28 -22.95
C GLU A 19 -0.22 31.73 -21.83
N ILE A 20 -0.49 32.54 -20.81
CA ILE A 20 -1.22 32.22 -19.56
C ILE A 20 -2.53 31.44 -19.76
N HIS A 21 -3.25 31.70 -20.86
CA HIS A 21 -4.47 30.96 -21.18
C HIS A 21 -4.18 29.50 -21.50
N ILE A 22 -3.12 29.21 -22.25
CA ILE A 22 -2.62 27.86 -22.52
C ILE A 22 -2.20 27.19 -21.20
N PHE A 23 -1.63 27.94 -20.26
CA PHE A 23 -1.25 27.42 -18.95
C PHE A 23 -2.45 27.02 -18.08
N LEU A 24 -3.46 27.89 -17.97
CA LEU A 24 -4.70 27.61 -17.22
C LEU A 24 -5.45 26.41 -17.80
N ASP A 25 -5.65 26.38 -19.13
CA ASP A 25 -6.34 25.29 -19.82
C ASP A 25 -5.60 23.95 -19.60
N LYS A 26 -4.27 23.97 -19.65
CA LYS A 26 -3.45 22.78 -19.47
C LYS A 26 -3.42 22.28 -18.03
N ILE A 27 -3.47 23.16 -17.01
CA ILE A 27 -3.66 22.71 -15.63
C ILE A 27 -5.02 22.06 -15.46
N GLU A 28 -6.07 22.61 -16.06
CA GLU A 28 -7.41 22.01 -15.99
C GLU A 28 -7.45 20.62 -16.64
N GLU A 29 -6.83 20.45 -17.82
CA GLU A 29 -6.65 19.15 -18.46
C GLU A 29 -5.84 18.18 -17.57
N THR A 30 -4.76 18.67 -16.96
CA THR A 30 -3.88 17.88 -16.10
C THR A 30 -4.59 17.43 -14.82
N SER A 31 -5.39 18.30 -14.21
CA SER A 31 -6.22 17.98 -13.06
C SER A 31 -7.24 16.89 -13.40
N LYS A 32 -7.89 16.96 -14.56
CA LYS A 32 -8.84 15.92 -15.03
C LYS A 32 -8.15 14.58 -15.28
N LEU A 33 -6.95 14.59 -15.86
CA LEU A 33 -6.15 13.37 -16.04
C LEU A 33 -5.73 12.75 -14.71
N LEU A 34 -5.32 13.58 -13.74
CA LEU A 34 -4.97 13.12 -12.41
C LEU A 34 -6.18 12.54 -11.66
N GLU A 35 -7.34 13.18 -11.77
CA GLU A 35 -8.60 12.68 -11.21
C GLU A 35 -9.00 11.32 -11.81
N LYS A 36 -8.86 11.14 -13.12
CA LYS A 36 -9.04 9.84 -13.76
C LYS A 36 -8.05 8.80 -13.22
N SER A 37 -6.78 9.17 -13.07
CA SER A 37 -5.74 8.27 -12.54
C SER A 37 -5.99 7.90 -11.07
N ILE A 38 -6.47 8.83 -10.25
CA ILE A 38 -6.91 8.59 -8.87
C ILE A 38 -8.05 7.57 -8.88
N SER A 39 -9.09 7.79 -9.69
CA SER A 39 -10.24 6.87 -9.76
C SER A 39 -9.86 5.46 -10.23
N GLU A 40 -8.96 5.34 -11.20
CA GLU A 40 -8.42 4.05 -11.64
C GLU A 40 -7.60 3.36 -10.54
N SER A 41 -6.86 4.14 -9.75
CA SER A 41 -6.06 3.64 -8.62
C SER A 41 -6.96 3.20 -7.47
N GLU A 42 -8.01 3.94 -7.12
CA GLU A 42 -9.03 3.55 -6.14
C GLU A 42 -9.68 2.22 -6.50
N ARG A 43 -10.12 2.07 -7.76
CA ARG A 43 -10.69 0.80 -8.25
C ARG A 43 -9.69 -0.35 -8.16
N THR A 44 -8.43 -0.08 -8.45
CA THR A 44 -7.36 -1.09 -8.35
C THR A 44 -7.14 -1.50 -6.90
N ILE A 45 -7.11 -0.54 -5.98
CA ILE A 45 -6.99 -0.77 -4.53
C ILE A 45 -8.17 -1.59 -4.02
N ASP A 46 -9.40 -1.31 -4.45
CA ASP A 46 -10.56 -2.09 -4.04
C ASP A 46 -10.51 -3.53 -4.55
N ASN A 47 -10.06 -3.74 -5.80
CA ASN A 47 -9.81 -5.08 -6.34
C ASN A 47 -8.71 -5.83 -5.56
N MET A 48 -7.67 -5.12 -5.14
CA MET A 48 -6.61 -5.66 -4.30
C MET A 48 -7.13 -6.04 -2.91
N LYS A 49 -7.95 -5.18 -2.27
CA LYS A 49 -8.62 -5.46 -0.98
C LYS A 49 -9.51 -6.69 -1.08
N ALA A 50 -10.33 -6.79 -2.12
CA ALA A 50 -11.21 -7.94 -2.35
C ALA A 50 -10.40 -9.24 -2.55
N SER A 51 -9.31 -9.16 -3.31
CA SER A 51 -8.41 -10.30 -3.52
C SER A 51 -7.72 -10.72 -2.21
N LEU A 52 -7.24 -9.76 -1.42
CA LEU A 52 -6.64 -10.01 -0.12
C LEU A 52 -7.65 -10.64 0.86
N ALA A 53 -8.90 -10.18 0.87
CA ALA A 53 -9.96 -10.76 1.69
C ALA A 53 -10.19 -12.25 1.35
N LYS A 54 -10.17 -12.61 0.06
CA LYS A 54 -10.24 -14.00 -0.39
C LYS A 54 -9.04 -14.83 0.09
N GLN A 55 -7.83 -14.28 0.04
CA GLN A 55 -6.62 -14.95 0.55
C GLN A 55 -6.68 -15.16 2.07
N ILE A 56 -7.20 -14.17 2.81
CA ILE A 56 -7.41 -14.29 4.27
C ILE A 56 -8.44 -15.38 4.58
N ALA A 57 -9.55 -15.43 3.83
CA ALA A 57 -10.57 -16.47 3.99
C ALA A 57 -9.99 -17.87 3.70
N LEU A 58 -9.20 -18.00 2.63
CA LEU A 58 -8.49 -19.26 2.33
C LEU A 58 -7.52 -19.65 3.46
N GLY A 59 -6.85 -18.67 4.08
CA GLY A 59 -6.00 -18.90 5.25
C GLY A 59 -6.77 -19.44 6.46
N LYS A 60 -8.00 -18.97 6.69
CA LYS A 60 -8.89 -19.52 7.74
C LYS A 60 -9.29 -20.95 7.44
N PHE A 61 -9.66 -21.23 6.19
CA PHE A 61 -9.97 -22.59 5.74
C PHE A 61 -8.79 -23.56 5.95
N PHE A 62 -7.56 -23.13 5.68
CA PHE A 62 -6.39 -23.97 5.95
C PHE A 62 -6.21 -24.29 7.44
N LYS A 63 -6.43 -23.32 8.33
CA LYS A 63 -6.39 -23.56 9.79
C LYS A 63 -7.47 -24.54 10.26
N GLU A 64 -8.67 -24.46 9.70
CA GLU A 64 -9.74 -25.43 10.00
C GLU A 64 -9.37 -26.84 9.53
N LYS A 65 -8.74 -26.96 8.35
CA LYS A 65 -8.22 -28.23 7.84
C LYS A 65 -7.08 -28.79 8.68
N GLU A 66 -6.16 -27.94 9.10
CA GLU A 66 -5.06 -28.29 10.02
C GLU A 66 -5.62 -28.88 11.33
N SER A 67 -6.58 -28.19 11.95
CA SER A 67 -7.27 -28.67 13.15
C SER A 67 -7.96 -30.02 12.92
N THR A 68 -8.62 -30.19 11.76
CA THR A 68 -9.27 -31.46 11.40
C THR A 68 -8.27 -32.62 11.32
N PHE A 69 -7.13 -32.40 10.66
CA PHE A 69 -6.07 -33.41 10.55
C PHE A 69 -5.44 -33.72 11.92
N SER A 70 -5.16 -32.70 12.73
CA SER A 70 -4.62 -32.88 14.08
C SER A 70 -5.58 -33.70 14.95
N HIS A 71 -6.88 -33.39 14.95
CA HIS A 71 -7.86 -34.18 15.69
C HIS A 71 -7.96 -35.63 15.20
N ARG A 72 -7.83 -35.86 13.89
CA ARG A 72 -7.82 -37.21 13.31
C ARG A 72 -6.58 -38.00 13.76
N ILE A 73 -5.40 -37.38 13.75
CA ILE A 73 -4.14 -37.97 14.20
C ILE A 73 -4.21 -38.34 15.69
N ASP A 74 -4.75 -37.46 16.52
CA ASP A 74 -4.94 -37.70 17.96
C ASP A 74 -5.92 -38.85 18.21
N SER A 75 -7.03 -38.88 17.47
CA SER A 75 -8.04 -39.94 17.56
C SER A 75 -7.46 -41.30 17.18
N LEU A 76 -6.66 -41.36 16.10
CA LEU A 76 -5.99 -42.58 15.66
C LEU A 76 -4.91 -43.03 16.66
N SER A 77 -4.22 -42.09 17.31
CA SER A 77 -3.23 -42.39 18.35
C SER A 77 -3.90 -43.04 19.57
N LYS A 78 -4.98 -42.43 20.08
CA LYS A 78 -5.75 -42.99 21.21
C LYS A 78 -6.35 -44.35 20.89
N LEU A 79 -6.85 -44.54 19.66
CA LEU A 79 -7.40 -45.82 19.24
C LEU A 79 -6.31 -46.91 19.16
N ALA A 80 -5.14 -46.58 18.62
CA ALA A 80 -4.00 -47.50 18.60
C ALA A 80 -3.54 -47.90 20.01
N GLU A 81 -3.50 -46.94 20.95
CA GLU A 81 -3.20 -47.21 22.37
C GLU A 81 -4.21 -48.18 22.99
N GLN A 82 -5.51 -47.97 22.77
CA GLN A 82 -6.57 -48.85 23.27
C GLN A 82 -6.47 -50.27 22.70
N LEU A 83 -6.17 -50.39 21.40
CA LEU A 83 -6.00 -51.69 20.73
C LEU A 83 -4.78 -52.46 21.24
N LEU A 84 -3.70 -51.75 21.58
CA LEU A 84 -2.53 -52.36 22.21
C LEU A 84 -2.84 -52.90 23.62
N VAL A 85 -3.67 -52.20 24.40
CA VAL A 85 -4.08 -52.65 25.74
C VAL A 85 -4.83 -53.98 25.69
N ILE A 86 -5.63 -54.21 24.64
CA ILE A 86 -6.35 -55.48 24.43
C ILE A 86 -5.55 -56.51 23.61
N ASN A 87 -4.24 -56.28 23.38
CA ASN A 87 -3.33 -57.12 22.60
C ASN A 87 -3.75 -57.36 21.12
N ASP A 88 -4.55 -56.46 20.54
CA ASP A 88 -4.83 -56.49 19.10
C ASP A 88 -3.78 -55.69 18.32
N GLU A 89 -2.60 -56.29 18.17
CA GLU A 89 -1.49 -55.67 17.44
C GLU A 89 -1.80 -55.44 15.95
N ALA A 90 -2.61 -56.30 15.34
CA ALA A 90 -2.91 -56.20 13.91
C ALA A 90 -3.74 -54.95 13.62
N ALA A 91 -4.79 -54.71 14.41
CA ALA A 91 -5.61 -53.50 14.29
C ALA A 91 -4.84 -52.25 14.73
N ALA A 92 -3.99 -52.34 15.76
CA ALA A 92 -3.15 -51.23 16.19
C ALA A 92 -2.17 -50.78 15.08
N ARG A 93 -1.55 -51.73 14.37
CA ARG A 93 -0.67 -51.43 13.23
C ARG A 93 -1.41 -50.71 12.10
N GLU A 94 -2.66 -51.08 11.83
CA GLU A 94 -3.46 -50.39 10.81
C GLU A 94 -3.79 -48.94 11.21
N CYS A 95 -4.17 -48.72 12.47
CA CYS A 95 -4.41 -47.37 12.99
C CYS A 95 -3.14 -46.49 12.88
N ILE A 96 -1.97 -47.06 13.17
CA ILE A 96 -0.68 -46.36 13.04
C ILE A 96 -0.37 -46.03 11.56
N ARG A 97 -0.64 -46.94 10.61
CA ARG A 97 -0.46 -46.66 9.18
C ARG A 97 -1.33 -45.50 8.73
N GLU A 98 -2.61 -45.51 9.10
CA GLU A 98 -3.53 -44.41 8.79
C GLU A 98 -3.08 -43.10 9.44
N ARG A 99 -2.58 -43.14 10.68
CA ARG A 99 -2.03 -41.96 11.36
C ARG A 99 -0.86 -41.37 10.57
N ILE A 100 0.06 -42.20 10.09
CA ILE A 100 1.21 -41.76 9.29
C ILE A 100 0.73 -41.11 7.99
N LYS A 101 -0.29 -41.66 7.33
CA LYS A 101 -0.88 -41.05 6.12
C LYS A 101 -1.46 -39.66 6.42
N GLU A 102 -2.18 -39.50 7.53
CA GLU A 102 -2.72 -38.19 7.94
C GLU A 102 -1.62 -37.21 8.35
N GLN A 103 -0.54 -37.68 9.00
CA GLN A 103 0.63 -36.86 9.30
C GLN A 103 1.33 -36.34 8.04
N ASN A 104 1.47 -37.17 7.01
CA ASN A 104 2.05 -36.75 5.73
C ASN A 104 1.19 -35.68 5.05
N LYS A 105 -0.14 -35.85 5.03
CA LYS A 105 -1.07 -34.83 4.52
C LYS A 105 -0.97 -33.52 5.28
N LEU A 106 -0.86 -33.59 6.61
CA LEU A 106 -0.68 -32.42 7.46
C LEU A 106 0.65 -31.70 7.16
N GLN A 107 1.73 -32.44 6.93
CA GLN A 107 3.02 -31.87 6.55
C GLN A 107 2.96 -31.13 5.20
N GLU A 108 2.30 -31.71 4.19
CA GLU A 108 2.06 -31.07 2.90
C GLU A 108 1.20 -29.79 3.05
N LEU A 109 0.18 -29.85 3.91
CA LEU A 109 -0.65 -28.70 4.24
C LEU A 109 0.17 -27.57 4.87
N HIS A 110 1.05 -27.87 5.84
CA HIS A 110 1.91 -26.87 6.46
C HIS A 110 2.84 -26.17 5.46
N ALA A 111 3.44 -26.92 4.53
CA ALA A 111 4.28 -26.34 3.48
C ALA A 111 3.48 -25.35 2.62
N THR A 112 2.25 -25.71 2.28
CA THR A 112 1.32 -24.87 1.51
C THR A 112 0.89 -23.63 2.30
N MET A 113 0.61 -23.78 3.59
CA MET A 113 0.22 -22.69 4.49
C MET A 113 1.35 -21.68 4.68
N ALA A 114 2.60 -22.14 4.80
CA ALA A 114 3.76 -21.26 4.93
C ALA A 114 3.92 -20.38 3.67
N LEU A 115 3.81 -20.99 2.49
CA LEU A 115 3.85 -20.27 1.22
C LEU A 115 2.70 -19.27 1.10
N HIS A 116 1.48 -19.68 1.45
CA HIS A 116 0.29 -18.84 1.44
C HIS A 116 0.41 -17.64 2.37
N SER A 117 0.92 -17.85 3.59
CA SER A 117 1.15 -16.79 4.58
C SER A 117 2.17 -15.77 4.07
N ALA A 118 3.30 -16.22 3.54
CA ALA A 118 4.32 -15.34 2.97
C ALA A 118 3.78 -14.51 1.80
N ASN A 119 2.97 -15.11 0.93
CA ASN A 119 2.34 -14.40 -0.18
C ASN A 119 1.29 -13.39 0.30
N THR A 120 0.44 -13.77 1.25
CA THR A 120 -0.56 -12.88 1.85
C THR A 120 0.09 -11.65 2.47
N HIS A 121 1.22 -11.83 3.19
CA HIS A 121 1.97 -10.73 3.76
C HIS A 121 2.54 -9.79 2.68
N LYS A 122 3.10 -10.34 1.59
CA LYS A 122 3.55 -9.53 0.44
C LYS A 122 2.41 -8.74 -0.19
N TYR A 123 1.22 -9.33 -0.32
CA TYR A 123 0.04 -8.63 -0.84
C TYR A 123 -0.42 -7.49 0.08
N GLN A 124 -0.38 -7.69 1.40
CA GLN A 124 -0.69 -6.63 2.37
C GLN A 124 0.27 -5.44 2.25
N GLN A 125 1.58 -5.71 2.14
CA GLN A 125 2.58 -4.67 1.97
C GLN A 125 2.36 -3.89 0.66
N LYS A 126 2.07 -4.59 -0.45
CA LYS A 126 1.77 -3.94 -1.73
C LYS A 126 0.51 -3.08 -1.67
N LEU A 127 -0.54 -3.56 -0.99
CA LEU A 127 -1.77 -2.79 -0.79
C LEU A 127 -1.50 -1.53 0.03
N LYS A 128 -0.70 -1.63 1.10
CA LYS A 128 -0.32 -0.48 1.93
C LYS A 128 0.42 0.57 1.10
N ARG A 129 1.38 0.16 0.27
CA ARG A 129 2.09 1.05 -0.65
C ARG A 129 1.16 1.71 -1.66
N ALA A 130 0.24 0.96 -2.26
CA ALA A 130 -0.73 1.51 -3.21
C ALA A 130 -1.64 2.57 -2.56
N ILE A 131 -2.05 2.37 -1.30
CA ILE A 131 -2.82 3.37 -0.55
C ILE A 131 -1.99 4.64 -0.33
N TYR A 132 -0.73 4.52 0.09
CA TYR A 132 0.14 5.69 0.25
C TYR A 132 0.36 6.45 -1.07
N GLU A 133 0.57 5.74 -2.17
CA GLU A 133 0.70 6.36 -3.50
C GLU A 133 -0.58 7.10 -3.91
N LEU A 134 -1.76 6.56 -3.56
CA LEU A 134 -3.03 7.22 -3.80
C LEU A 134 -3.17 8.51 -2.97
N ASP A 135 -2.83 8.46 -1.69
CA ASP A 135 -2.91 9.62 -0.79
C ASP A 135 -1.99 10.76 -1.28
N ASP A 136 -0.76 10.41 -1.69
CA ASP A 136 0.18 11.36 -2.31
C ASP A 136 -0.38 11.98 -3.60
N MET A 137 -1.04 11.18 -4.45
CA MET A 137 -1.71 11.69 -5.65
C MET A 137 -2.85 12.66 -5.34
N ILE A 138 -3.62 12.40 -4.28
CA ILE A 138 -4.70 13.29 -3.83
C ILE A 138 -4.12 14.62 -3.36
N VAL A 139 -3.09 14.60 -2.51
CA VAL A 139 -2.41 15.82 -2.04
C VAL A 139 -1.84 16.62 -3.22
N LYS A 140 -1.23 15.94 -4.20
CA LYS A 140 -0.72 16.58 -5.42
C LYS A 140 -1.84 17.23 -6.25
N LYS A 141 -3.02 16.58 -6.34
CA LYS A 141 -4.19 17.17 -6.99
C LYS A 141 -4.65 18.44 -6.28
N GLU A 142 -4.78 18.40 -4.96
CA GLU A 142 -5.21 19.55 -4.15
C GLU A 142 -4.24 20.72 -4.28
N ALA A 143 -2.93 20.44 -4.21
CA ALA A 143 -1.90 21.45 -4.41
C ALA A 143 -2.01 22.11 -5.80
N LEU A 144 -2.27 21.33 -6.86
CA LEU A 144 -2.47 21.87 -8.21
C LEU A 144 -3.71 22.76 -8.31
N LEU A 145 -4.81 22.37 -7.67
CA LEU A 145 -6.04 23.18 -7.64
C LEU A 145 -5.85 24.49 -6.89
N ILE A 146 -5.13 24.46 -5.75
CA ILE A 146 -4.78 25.66 -5.00
C ILE A 146 -3.92 26.59 -5.86
N LYS A 147 -2.85 26.07 -6.47
CA LYS A 147 -1.97 26.83 -7.37
C LYS A 147 -2.75 27.45 -8.52
N HIS A 148 -3.64 26.69 -9.14
CA HIS A 148 -4.51 27.18 -10.21
C HIS A 148 -5.44 28.33 -9.75
N ASN A 149 -6.03 28.21 -8.56
CA ASN A 149 -6.91 29.25 -8.01
C ASN A 149 -6.14 30.52 -7.66
N ILE A 150 -4.92 30.41 -7.11
CA ILE A 150 -4.04 31.56 -6.85
C ILE A 150 -3.76 32.31 -8.16
N VAL A 151 -3.26 31.59 -9.18
CA VAL A 151 -2.92 32.19 -10.48
C VAL A 151 -4.15 32.83 -11.13
N ARG A 152 -5.31 32.17 -11.08
CA ARG A 152 -6.57 32.73 -11.60
C ARG A 152 -6.95 34.03 -10.88
N ASN A 153 -6.92 34.03 -9.55
CA ASN A 153 -7.29 35.20 -8.74
C ASN A 153 -6.35 36.39 -9.02
N GLU A 154 -5.04 36.15 -9.16
CA GLU A 154 -4.08 37.20 -9.47
C GLU A 154 -4.28 37.79 -10.87
N ILE A 155 -4.66 36.97 -11.85
CA ILE A 155 -5.05 37.43 -13.19
C ILE A 155 -6.32 38.29 -13.12
N GLU A 156 -7.33 37.87 -12.36
CA GLU A 156 -8.58 38.61 -12.20
C GLU A 156 -8.37 39.94 -11.48
N MET A 157 -7.59 39.95 -10.39
CA MET A 157 -7.21 41.18 -9.69
C MET A 157 -6.45 42.14 -10.63
N ASN A 158 -5.46 41.66 -11.39
CA ASN A 158 -4.75 42.53 -12.34
C ASN A 158 -5.65 43.08 -13.46
N LYS A 159 -6.63 42.32 -13.92
CA LYS A 159 -7.64 42.79 -14.89
C LYS A 159 -8.53 43.88 -14.29
N ASN A 160 -8.95 43.71 -13.03
CA ASN A 160 -9.86 44.63 -12.34
C ASN A 160 -9.17 45.92 -11.85
N PHE A 161 -7.87 45.88 -11.53
CA PHE A 161 -7.11 47.02 -11.00
C PHE A 161 -6.34 47.84 -12.04
N GLY A 162 -6.45 47.51 -13.33
CA GLY A 162 -5.99 48.36 -14.42
C GLY A 162 -4.48 48.59 -14.48
N GLY A 163 -3.76 47.70 -15.16
CA GLY A 163 -2.51 48.08 -15.84
C GLY A 163 -1.18 47.83 -15.13
N ILE A 164 -1.10 46.90 -14.18
CA ILE A 164 0.21 46.32 -13.81
C ILE A 164 0.60 45.33 -14.90
N ASN A 165 1.85 45.40 -15.35
CA ASN A 165 2.45 44.51 -16.34
C ASN A 165 2.31 43.06 -15.85
N THR A 166 1.22 42.39 -16.25
CA THR A 166 0.84 41.04 -15.81
C THR A 166 2.02 40.09 -15.91
N LYS A 167 2.84 40.25 -16.96
CA LYS A 167 4.07 39.51 -17.22
C LYS A 167 5.08 39.50 -16.06
N LEU A 168 5.29 40.63 -15.37
CA LEU A 168 6.26 40.75 -14.26
C LEU A 168 5.73 40.14 -12.95
N LEU A 169 4.42 40.28 -12.69
CA LEU A 169 3.79 39.60 -11.55
C LEU A 169 3.83 38.08 -11.78
N LEU A 170 3.58 37.64 -13.01
CA LEU A 170 3.63 36.23 -13.41
C LEU A 170 5.03 35.62 -13.31
N GLU A 171 6.09 36.35 -13.68
CA GLU A 171 7.46 35.89 -13.44
C GLU A 171 7.77 35.75 -11.95
N LYS A 172 7.21 36.61 -11.08
CA LYS A 172 7.33 36.47 -9.62
C LYS A 172 6.61 35.24 -9.09
N ILE A 173 5.35 35.04 -9.47
CA ILE A 173 4.55 33.87 -9.08
C ILE A 173 5.22 32.59 -9.60
N GLN A 174 5.76 32.62 -10.83
CA GLN A 174 6.55 31.55 -11.41
C GLN A 174 7.80 31.25 -10.59
N ASN A 175 8.55 32.26 -10.17
CA ASN A 175 9.75 32.08 -9.36
C ASN A 175 9.42 31.57 -7.94
N GLU A 176 8.29 31.95 -7.36
CA GLU A 176 7.83 31.44 -6.05
C GLU A 176 7.34 29.99 -6.14
N ILE A 177 6.63 29.63 -7.21
CA ILE A 177 6.22 28.24 -7.47
C ILE A 177 7.44 27.36 -7.78
N LEU A 178 8.39 27.85 -8.58
CA LEU A 178 9.63 27.13 -8.85
C LEU A 178 10.51 27.01 -7.61
N ALA A 179 10.59 28.03 -6.75
CA ALA A 179 11.36 27.94 -5.51
C ALA A 179 10.75 26.92 -4.54
N THR A 180 9.42 26.90 -4.41
CA THR A 180 8.71 25.89 -3.59
C THR A 180 8.80 24.48 -4.19
N GLU A 181 8.82 24.35 -5.51
CA GLU A 181 9.02 23.06 -6.19
C GLU A 181 10.49 22.60 -6.19
N VAL A 182 11.47 23.50 -6.26
CA VAL A 182 12.90 23.17 -6.11
C VAL A 182 13.18 22.74 -4.67
N LEU A 183 12.62 23.40 -3.67
CA LEU A 183 12.68 22.92 -2.28
C LEU A 183 12.07 21.52 -2.12
N ASN A 184 10.95 21.25 -2.79
CA ASN A 184 10.29 19.93 -2.74
C ASN A 184 10.96 18.86 -3.63
N THR A 185 11.64 19.26 -4.71
CA THR A 185 12.35 18.35 -5.62
C THR A 185 13.81 18.13 -5.23
N GLU A 186 14.42 19.04 -4.48
CA GLU A 186 15.68 18.83 -3.78
C GLU A 186 15.49 17.81 -2.64
N SER A 187 14.32 17.77 -1.98
CA SER A 187 13.90 16.64 -1.14
C SER A 187 13.59 15.36 -1.94
N ASP A 188 13.03 15.42 -3.15
CA ASP A 188 12.83 14.22 -4.00
C ASP A 188 14.12 13.70 -4.69
N SER A 189 15.23 14.47 -4.66
CA SER A 189 16.50 14.08 -5.31
C SER A 189 17.41 13.22 -4.42
N SER A 190 17.04 13.07 -3.16
CA SER A 190 17.78 12.27 -2.19
C SER A 190 17.09 10.91 -2.04
N ASN A 191 17.75 9.86 -2.53
CA ASN A 191 17.57 8.47 -2.06
C ASN A 191 17.93 8.31 -0.54
N ASN A 192 17.83 9.38 0.26
CA ASN A 192 18.28 9.52 1.64
C ASN A 192 17.10 9.60 2.64
N ASP A 193 15.91 10.04 2.22
CA ASP A 193 14.70 10.06 3.08
C ASP A 193 14.23 8.65 3.48
N HIS A 194 14.69 7.64 2.76
CA HIS A 194 14.38 6.25 3.09
C HIS A 194 15.17 5.74 4.32
N TYR A 195 16.21 6.44 4.78
CA TYR A 195 17.02 6.05 5.95
C TYR A 195 16.64 6.84 7.23
N GLU A 196 16.30 8.14 7.14
CA GLU A 196 15.88 8.91 8.33
C GLU A 196 14.48 8.51 8.84
N MET A 197 13.55 8.17 7.93
CA MET A 197 12.25 7.59 8.32
C MET A 197 12.35 6.20 8.95
N ILE A 198 13.45 5.46 8.78
CA ILE A 198 13.59 4.13 9.39
C ILE A 198 13.86 4.25 10.88
N GLU A 199 14.71 5.19 11.31
CA GLU A 199 15.00 5.38 12.75
C GLU A 199 13.79 5.91 13.53
N GLU A 200 13.04 6.87 12.97
CA GLU A 200 11.80 7.35 13.60
C GLU A 200 10.70 6.28 13.62
N VAL A 201 10.54 5.51 12.53
CA VAL A 201 9.58 4.40 12.49
C VAL A 201 9.98 3.28 13.45
N ASP A 202 11.26 2.96 13.58
CA ASP A 202 11.74 1.96 14.54
C ASP A 202 11.59 2.46 15.98
N HIS A 203 11.75 3.77 16.22
CA HIS A 203 11.50 4.40 17.51
C HIS A 203 10.01 4.36 17.89
N GLU A 204 9.11 4.75 16.98
CA GLU A 204 7.65 4.64 17.19
C GLU A 204 7.21 3.18 17.36
N LEU A 205 7.77 2.25 16.57
CA LEU A 205 7.47 0.82 16.68
C LEU A 205 7.92 0.28 18.05
N ALA A 206 9.08 0.70 18.55
CA ALA A 206 9.56 0.33 19.87
C ALA A 206 8.65 0.85 20.99
N LEU A 207 8.18 2.10 20.88
CA LEU A 207 7.22 2.70 21.81
C LEU A 207 5.88 1.94 21.81
N LEU A 208 5.36 1.58 20.63
CA LEU A 208 4.09 0.85 20.49
C LEU A 208 4.18 -0.59 21.04
N LYS A 209 5.32 -1.26 20.83
CA LYS A 209 5.60 -2.57 21.44
C LYS A 209 5.66 -2.50 22.96
N HIS A 210 6.30 -1.47 23.51
CA HIS A 210 6.35 -1.25 24.97
C HIS A 210 4.96 -0.99 25.56
N GLN A 211 4.11 -0.24 24.87
CA GLN A 211 2.73 0.01 25.29
C GLN A 211 1.89 -1.28 25.32
N LEU A 212 2.04 -2.16 24.33
CA LEU A 212 1.33 -3.44 24.30
C LEU A 212 1.81 -4.43 25.37
N LEU A 213 3.10 -4.46 25.68
CA LEU A 213 3.67 -5.27 26.77
C LEU A 213 3.14 -4.84 28.15
N ASN A 214 3.07 -3.53 28.40
CA ASN A 214 2.56 -2.99 29.67
C ASN A 214 1.05 -3.21 29.87
N VAL A 215 0.28 -3.48 28.80
CA VAL A 215 -1.15 -3.82 28.87
C VAL A 215 -1.36 -5.32 29.11
N ALA A 216 -0.41 -6.17 28.76
CA ALA A 216 -0.48 -7.62 28.98
C ALA A 216 -0.05 -8.05 30.41
N GLU A 217 0.64 -7.18 31.15
CA GLU A 217 1.09 -7.41 32.54
C GLU A 217 0.13 -6.83 33.61
N LYS A 218 -1.04 -6.31 33.21
CA LYS A 218 -2.14 -5.90 34.10
C LYS A 218 -3.34 -6.82 33.96
#